data_AF-A0A2G2BDS1-F1
#
_entry.id   AF-A0A2G2BDS1-F1
#
_cell.length_a   1.000
_cell.length_b   1.000
_cell.length_c   1.000
_cell.angle_alpha   90.00
_cell.angle_beta   90.00
_cell.angle_gamma   90.00
#
_symmetry.space_group_name_H-M   'P 1'
#
loop_
_entity.id
_entity.type
_entity.pdbx_description
1 polymer ?
#
loop_
_entity_poly.entity_id
_entity_poly.type
_entity_poly.pdbx_seq_one_letter_code
_entity_poly.pdbx_strand_id
1 'polypeptide(L)'
;MFPIMMTMFLSSVEIGILTIRQVMLERSVDMTVRDLRLGHFINPTQDALRTLICQRAAVIPGCMDSLLIELRPVSTTTWTPLAQETTCKNRDEEINPVVTLNPGIAHEMVLVRVCAVFEPIFPTTSLGISLKRDELGGYALVTSSAFVNEPS
;
A
#
# COMPACT_ATOMS: atom_id res chain seq x y z
N MET A 1 5.16 -17.66 -33.76
CA MET A 1 3.74 -17.72 -33.35
C MET A 1 3.56 -18.15 -31.91
N PHE A 2 3.91 -19.40 -31.56
CA PHE A 2 3.78 -19.93 -30.19
C PHE A 2 4.35 -19.04 -29.06
N PRO A 3 5.60 -18.53 -29.13
CA PRO A 3 6.16 -17.74 -28.02
C PRO A 3 5.38 -16.45 -27.75
N ILE A 4 4.90 -15.78 -28.81
CA ILE A 4 4.14 -14.51 -28.69
C ILE A 4 2.76 -14.75 -28.07
N MET A 5 2.07 -15.80 -28.49
CA MET A 5 0.76 -16.17 -27.92
C MET A 5 0.90 -16.54 -26.44
N MET A 6 1.94 -17.30 -26.09
CA MET A 6 2.21 -17.69 -24.70
C MET A 6 2.54 -16.48 -23.82
N THR A 7 3.39 -15.56 -24.29
CA THR A 7 3.69 -14.35 -23.51
C THR A 7 2.45 -13.51 -23.27
N MET A 8 1.58 -13.33 -24.27
CA MET A 8 0.34 -12.56 -24.13
C MET A 8 -0.63 -13.19 -23.12
N PHE A 9 -0.74 -14.53 -23.13
CA PHE A 9 -1.54 -15.25 -22.15
C PHE A 9 -1.01 -15.05 -20.72
N LEU A 10 0.30 -15.25 -20.50
CA LEU A 10 0.92 -15.12 -19.18
C LEU A 10 0.85 -13.68 -18.66
N SER A 11 1.05 -12.67 -19.52
CA SER A 11 0.85 -11.26 -19.15
C SER A 11 -0.59 -10.98 -18.72
N SER A 12 -1.58 -11.58 -19.39
CA SER A 12 -2.99 -11.41 -19.02
C SER A 12 -3.30 -12.00 -17.63
N VAL A 13 -2.72 -13.16 -17.32
CA VAL A 13 -2.83 -13.79 -15.99
C VAL A 13 -2.14 -12.94 -14.92
N GLU A 14 -0.92 -12.46 -15.20
CA GLU A 14 -0.18 -11.57 -14.28
C GLU A 14 -0.99 -10.32 -13.93
N ILE A 15 -1.56 -9.65 -14.93
CA ILE A 15 -2.42 -8.47 -14.72
C ILE A 15 -3.64 -8.83 -13.87
N GLY A 16 -4.29 -9.97 -14.14
CA GLY A 16 -5.42 -10.43 -13.33
C GLY A 16 -5.06 -10.65 -11.86
N ILE A 17 -3.87 -11.17 -11.58
CA ILE A 17 -3.40 -11.36 -10.21
C ILE A 17 -3.05 -10.01 -9.55
N LEU A 18 -2.44 -9.08 -10.30
CA LEU A 18 -2.14 -7.74 -9.82
C LEU A 18 -3.40 -6.96 -9.44
N THR A 19 -4.44 -7.03 -10.26
CA THR A 19 -5.72 -6.34 -9.95
C THR A 19 -6.41 -6.95 -8.73
N ILE A 20 -6.39 -8.27 -8.57
CA ILE A 20 -6.91 -8.94 -7.36
C ILE A 20 -6.15 -8.44 -6.13
N ARG A 21 -4.81 -8.37 -6.19
CA ARG A 21 -3.99 -7.85 -5.09
C ARG A 21 -4.30 -6.39 -4.79
N GLN A 22 -4.44 -5.54 -5.81
CA GLN A 22 -4.77 -4.12 -5.66
C GLN A 22 -6.12 -3.95 -4.95
N VAL A 23 -7.18 -4.62 -5.43
CA VAL A 23 -8.52 -4.51 -4.84
C VAL A 23 -8.55 -5.02 -3.40
N MET A 24 -7.86 -6.13 -3.11
CA MET A 24 -7.76 -6.65 -1.75
C MET A 24 -6.97 -5.72 -0.82
N LEU A 25 -5.90 -5.09 -1.32
CA LEU A 25 -5.16 -4.07 -0.59
C LEU A 25 -6.07 -2.87 -0.29
N GLU A 26 -6.72 -2.29 -1.30
CA GLU A 26 -7.64 -1.16 -1.15
C GLU A 26 -8.71 -1.43 -0.09
N ARG A 27 -9.40 -2.57 -0.20
CA ARG A 27 -10.40 -3.01 0.77
C ARG A 27 -9.80 -3.16 2.18
N SER A 28 -8.63 -3.76 2.32
CA SER A 28 -7.97 -3.97 3.61
C SER A 28 -7.58 -2.65 4.28
N VAL A 29 -7.12 -1.68 3.50
CA VAL A 29 -6.79 -0.33 3.96
C VAL A 29 -8.06 0.38 4.42
N ASP A 30 -9.14 0.37 3.64
CA ASP A 30 -10.39 1.03 4.03
C ASP A 30 -11.00 0.45 5.31
N MET A 31 -10.96 -0.87 5.49
CA MET A 31 -11.38 -1.49 6.77
C MET A 31 -10.51 -1.04 7.94
N THR A 32 -9.20 -0.92 7.74
CA THR A 32 -8.26 -0.51 8.80
C THR A 32 -8.37 0.99 9.11
N VAL A 33 -8.60 1.81 8.10
CA VAL A 33 -8.88 3.24 8.23
C VAL A 33 -10.18 3.48 9.00
N ARG A 34 -11.21 2.65 8.78
CA ARG A 34 -12.42 2.69 9.60
C ARG A 34 -12.13 2.40 11.06
N ASP A 35 -11.31 1.40 11.36
CA ASP A 35 -10.96 1.08 12.75
C ASP A 35 -10.18 2.23 13.42
N LEU A 36 -9.29 2.90 12.65
CA LEU A 36 -8.59 4.11 13.09
C LEU A 36 -9.56 5.26 13.39
N ARG A 37 -10.49 5.54 12.48
CA ARG A 37 -11.52 6.58 12.63
C ARG A 37 -12.37 6.40 13.90
N LEU A 38 -12.68 5.16 14.26
CA LEU A 38 -13.48 4.81 15.44
C LEU A 38 -12.67 4.86 16.76
N GLY A 39 -11.39 5.22 16.71
CA GLY A 39 -10.55 5.31 17.91
C GLY A 39 -10.20 3.97 18.53
N HIS A 40 -10.30 2.85 17.79
CA HIS A 40 -9.92 1.53 18.31
C HIS A 40 -8.41 1.39 18.58
N PHE A 41 -7.60 2.36 18.11
CA PHE A 41 -6.15 2.42 18.35
C PHE A 41 -5.78 3.66 19.17
N ILE A 42 -5.32 3.44 20.40
CA ILE A 42 -4.83 4.51 21.28
C ILE A 42 -3.44 4.99 20.85
N ASN A 43 -2.60 4.08 20.33
CA ASN A 43 -1.28 4.36 19.78
C ASN A 43 -0.97 3.36 18.64
N PRO A 44 -1.38 3.65 17.40
CA PRO A 44 -1.13 2.74 16.29
C PRO A 44 0.36 2.69 15.97
N THR A 45 0.94 1.49 16.04
CA THR A 45 2.29 1.23 15.56
C THR A 45 2.26 0.72 14.13
N GLN A 46 3.37 0.85 13.43
CA GLN A 46 3.47 0.38 12.05
C GLN A 46 3.19 -1.13 11.96
N ASP A 47 3.70 -1.92 12.91
CA ASP A 47 3.50 -3.37 12.94
C ASP A 47 2.07 -3.79 13.26
N ALA A 48 1.37 -3.06 14.15
CA ALA A 48 -0.04 -3.33 14.45
C ALA A 48 -0.91 -3.12 13.21
N LEU A 49 -0.69 -2.02 12.49
CA LEU A 49 -1.43 -1.72 11.26
C LEU A 49 -1.07 -2.67 10.11
N ARG A 50 0.22 -3.00 9.94
CA ARG A 50 0.66 -4.03 8.98
C ARG A 50 -0.04 -5.35 9.26
N THR A 51 -0.08 -5.79 10.52
CA THR A 51 -0.71 -7.06 10.90
C THR A 51 -2.17 -7.10 10.46
N LEU A 52 -2.94 -6.04 10.71
CA LEU A 52 -4.36 -5.99 10.33
C LEU A 52 -4.56 -5.97 8.82
N ILE A 53 -3.81 -5.13 8.11
CA ILE A 53 -3.88 -5.03 6.65
C ILE A 53 -3.49 -6.37 6.03
N CYS A 54 -2.40 -6.99 6.47
CA CYS A 54 -1.92 -8.26 5.95
C CYS A 54 -2.84 -9.44 6.28
N GLN A 55 -3.48 -9.46 7.45
CA GLN A 55 -4.53 -10.45 7.77
C GLN A 55 -5.73 -10.34 6.82
N ARG A 56 -6.09 -9.11 6.42
CA ARG A 56 -7.22 -8.83 5.53
C ARG A 56 -6.86 -8.99 4.04
N ALA A 57 -5.59 -8.80 3.68
CA ALA A 57 -5.05 -8.91 2.33
C ALA A 57 -4.09 -10.10 2.18
N ALA A 58 -4.50 -11.29 2.62
CA ALA A 58 -3.69 -12.52 2.61
C ALA A 58 -3.18 -12.94 1.21
N VAL A 59 -3.70 -12.37 0.13
CA VAL A 59 -3.27 -12.60 -1.25
C VAL A 59 -1.92 -11.92 -1.60
N ILE A 60 -1.43 -11.03 -0.72
CA ILE A 60 -0.17 -10.31 -0.90
C ILE A 60 0.97 -11.13 -0.26
N PRO A 61 1.92 -11.65 -1.06
CA PRO A 61 3.03 -12.44 -0.55
C PRO A 61 4.01 -11.55 0.24
N GLY A 62 4.51 -12.05 1.37
CA GLY A 62 5.50 -11.32 2.19
C GLY A 62 4.99 -9.97 2.72
N CYS A 63 3.67 -9.82 2.86
CA CYS A 63 3.03 -8.53 3.19
C CYS A 63 3.64 -7.85 4.42
N MET A 64 3.91 -8.60 5.50
CA MET A 64 4.50 -8.04 6.71
C MET A 64 5.87 -7.41 6.48
N ASP A 65 6.64 -7.97 5.55
CA ASP A 65 8.00 -7.55 5.27
C ASP A 65 8.08 -6.44 4.23
N SER A 66 7.03 -6.21 3.43
CA SER A 66 7.08 -5.29 2.29
C SER A 66 6.11 -4.12 2.35
N LEU A 67 5.23 -4.10 3.36
CA LEU A 67 4.20 -3.08 3.49
C LEU A 67 4.69 -1.88 4.33
N LEU A 68 4.48 -0.68 3.81
CA LEU A 68 4.82 0.59 4.45
C LEU A 68 3.57 1.47 4.52
N ILE A 69 3.34 2.08 5.68
CA ILE A 69 2.16 2.89 5.98
C ILE A 69 2.60 4.27 6.41
N GLU A 70 2.06 5.28 5.75
CA GLU A 70 2.19 6.69 6.09
C GLU A 70 0.83 7.22 6.55
N LEU A 71 0.80 7.82 7.73
CA LEU A 71 -0.34 8.52 8.31
C LEU A 71 0.07 9.96 8.60
N ARG A 72 -0.61 10.92 7.98
CA ARG A 72 -0.27 12.34 8.15
C ARG A 72 -1.52 13.20 8.29
N PRO A 73 -1.70 13.92 9.41
CA PRO A 73 -2.74 14.92 9.53
C PRO A 73 -2.47 16.06 8.54
N VAL A 74 -3.52 16.60 7.95
CA VAL A 74 -3.47 17.70 6.99
C VAL A 74 -4.47 18.79 7.38
N SER A 75 -4.06 20.04 7.18
CA SER A 75 -4.94 21.19 7.37
C SER A 75 -5.96 21.27 6.24
N THR A 76 -7.24 21.46 6.58
CA THR A 76 -8.32 21.71 5.62
C THR A 76 -8.34 23.15 5.09
N THR A 77 -7.60 24.07 5.72
CA THR A 77 -7.54 25.48 5.31
C THR A 77 -6.34 25.79 4.42
N THR A 78 -5.18 25.20 4.72
CA THR A 78 -3.92 25.43 3.99
C THR A 78 -3.50 24.24 3.11
N TRP A 79 -4.38 23.23 2.98
CA TRP A 79 -4.31 22.02 2.16
C TRP A 79 -2.93 21.69 1.55
N THR A 80 -2.17 20.85 2.26
CA THR A 80 -0.89 20.31 1.79
C THR A 80 -1.00 18.79 1.59
N PRO A 81 -1.15 18.30 0.35
CA PRO A 81 -1.28 16.86 0.08
C PRO A 81 0.03 16.12 0.36
N LEU A 82 -0.05 14.79 0.47
CA LEU A 82 1.12 13.92 0.55
C LEU A 82 2.05 14.14 -0.66
N ALA A 83 3.34 13.87 -0.50
CA ALA A 83 4.31 14.00 -1.58
C ALA A 83 3.84 13.22 -2.82
N GLN A 84 4.10 13.74 -4.03
CA GLN A 84 3.71 13.04 -5.26
C GLN A 84 4.48 11.74 -5.44
N GLU A 85 5.74 11.73 -5.03
CA GLU A 85 6.54 10.52 -4.97
C GLU A 85 6.16 9.70 -3.73
N THR A 86 5.74 8.46 -3.95
CA THR A 86 5.46 7.51 -2.88
C THR A 86 6.75 6.90 -2.36
N THR A 87 7.00 7.08 -1.08
CA THR A 87 8.00 6.30 -0.34
C THR A 87 7.45 4.89 -0.13
N CYS A 88 8.18 3.90 -0.61
CA CYS A 88 7.89 2.48 -0.42
C CYS A 88 9.08 1.84 0.27
N LYS A 89 8.87 0.73 0.97
CA LYS A 89 9.99 -0.04 1.49
C LYS A 89 10.76 -0.66 0.32
N ASN A 90 12.06 -0.41 0.26
CA ASN A 90 12.94 -1.12 -0.64
C ASN A 90 13.21 -2.53 -0.08
N ARG A 91 13.05 -3.56 -0.89
CA ARG A 91 13.28 -4.96 -0.47
C ARG A 91 14.76 -5.31 -0.43
N ASP A 92 15.60 -4.58 -1.16
CA ASP A 92 17.04 -4.81 -1.24
C ASP A 92 17.81 -4.07 -0.13
N GLU A 93 17.13 -3.24 0.67
CA GLU A 93 17.70 -2.48 1.78
C GLU A 93 17.22 -3.02 3.14
N GLU A 94 18.14 -3.11 4.09
CA GLU A 94 17.86 -3.58 5.45
C GLU A 94 17.17 -2.49 6.32
N ILE A 95 17.30 -1.23 5.92
CA ILE A 95 16.77 -0.06 6.66
C ILE A 95 15.43 0.36 6.06
N ASN A 96 14.40 0.41 6.90
CA ASN A 96 13.10 0.94 6.49
C ASN A 96 13.14 2.46 6.35
N PRO A 97 12.50 3.04 5.33
CA PRO A 97 12.40 4.49 5.20
C PRO A 97 11.56 5.08 6.33
N VAL A 98 11.95 6.27 6.78
CA VAL A 98 11.20 7.01 7.80
C VAL A 98 9.97 7.63 7.16
N VAL A 99 8.80 7.27 7.66
CA VAL A 99 7.50 7.81 7.26
C VAL A 99 6.76 8.36 8.46
N THR A 100 5.91 9.35 8.23
CA THR A 100 5.08 9.90 9.31
C THR A 100 4.03 8.87 9.70
N LEU A 101 3.91 8.60 11.00
CA LEU A 101 2.88 7.74 11.56
C LEU A 101 2.11 8.51 12.64
N ASN A 102 1.35 9.51 12.22
CA ASN A 102 0.51 10.30 13.10
C ASN A 102 -0.96 10.07 12.76
N PRO A 103 -1.74 9.43 13.65
CA PRO A 103 -3.17 9.18 13.44
C PRO A 103 -4.05 10.41 13.61
N GLY A 104 -3.46 11.58 13.90
CA GLY A 104 -4.16 12.84 14.16
C GLY A 104 -4.91 12.81 15.50
N ILE A 105 -5.48 13.96 15.86
CA ILE A 105 -6.42 14.09 16.98
C ILE A 105 -7.86 14.23 16.47
N ALA A 106 -8.82 14.35 17.39
CA ALA A 106 -10.24 14.55 17.04
C ALA A 106 -10.42 15.75 16.10
N HIS A 107 -11.29 15.60 15.09
CA HIS A 107 -11.58 16.60 14.06
C HIS A 107 -10.44 16.97 13.09
N GLU A 108 -9.28 16.31 13.17
CA GLU A 108 -8.24 16.45 12.14
C GLU A 108 -8.49 15.50 10.98
N MET A 109 -8.30 16.01 9.76
CA MET A 109 -8.27 15.17 8.57
C MET A 109 -6.90 14.52 8.45
N VAL A 110 -6.87 13.21 8.28
CA VAL A 110 -5.65 12.42 8.16
C VAL A 110 -5.64 11.74 6.81
N LEU A 111 -4.56 11.94 6.07
CA LEU A 111 -4.29 11.21 4.84
C LEU A 111 -3.52 9.94 5.19
N VAL A 112 -3.93 8.85 4.54
CA VAL A 112 -3.33 7.54 4.66
C VAL A 112 -2.78 7.14 3.33
N ARG A 113 -1.53 6.67 3.30
CA ARG A 113 -0.95 6.03 2.13
C ARG A 113 -0.30 4.73 2.54
N VAL A 114 -0.60 3.68 1.80
CA VAL A 114 -0.04 2.36 1.99
C VAL A 114 0.65 1.96 0.71
N CYS A 115 1.91 1.54 0.81
CA CYS A 115 2.66 0.96 -0.29
C CYS A 115 3.05 -0.48 0.07
N ALA A 116 2.75 -1.43 -0.81
CA ALA A 116 3.18 -2.82 -0.70
C ALA A 116 4.03 -3.18 -1.93
N VAL A 117 5.24 -3.70 -1.70
CA VAL A 117 6.16 -4.11 -2.77
C VAL A 117 6.26 -5.63 -2.85
N PHE A 118 6.20 -6.22 -4.04
CA PHE A 118 6.32 -7.68 -4.19
C PHE A 118 6.85 -8.11 -5.55
N GLU A 119 7.23 -9.38 -5.66
CA GLU A 119 7.78 -9.94 -6.88
C GLU A 119 6.69 -10.31 -7.90
N PRO A 120 6.96 -10.11 -9.20
CA PRO A 120 6.13 -10.64 -10.28
C PRO A 120 6.10 -12.18 -10.24
N ILE A 121 4.99 -12.78 -10.63
CA ILE A 121 4.92 -14.25 -10.77
C ILE A 121 5.61 -14.69 -12.05
N PHE A 122 5.41 -13.93 -13.14
CA PHE A 122 6.05 -14.16 -14.42
C PHE A 122 7.01 -13.00 -14.78
N PRO A 123 8.27 -13.05 -14.31
CA PRO A 123 9.23 -11.96 -14.51
C PRO A 123 9.56 -11.72 -16.00
N THR A 124 9.51 -12.77 -16.83
CA THR A 124 9.86 -12.74 -18.25
C THR A 124 8.77 -12.21 -19.17
N THR A 125 7.52 -12.09 -18.69
CA THR A 125 6.35 -11.70 -19.49
C THR A 125 5.91 -10.27 -19.18
N SER A 126 6.79 -9.47 -18.56
CA SER A 126 6.52 -8.10 -18.12
C SER A 126 6.51 -7.08 -19.26
N LEU A 127 5.77 -7.39 -20.32
CA LEU A 127 5.40 -6.45 -21.36
C LEU A 127 4.46 -5.41 -20.74
N GLY A 128 5.04 -4.31 -20.26
CA GLY A 128 4.34 -3.03 -20.22
C GLY A 128 3.52 -2.71 -18.98
N ILE A 129 4.03 -2.94 -17.77
CA ILE A 129 3.55 -2.14 -16.64
C ILE A 129 4.70 -1.31 -16.11
N SER A 130 4.61 0.00 -16.34
CA SER A 130 5.45 1.06 -15.76
C SER A 130 5.25 1.18 -14.23
N LEU A 131 5.02 0.05 -13.56
CA LEU A 131 5.11 -0.05 -12.11
C LEU A 131 6.60 0.07 -11.76
N LYS A 132 6.90 0.95 -10.81
CA LYS A 132 8.22 1.39 -10.35
C LYS A 132 9.13 0.21 -9.91
N ARG A 133 9.63 -0.56 -10.89
CA ARG A 133 10.43 -1.77 -10.69
C ARG A 133 11.88 -1.49 -10.33
N ASP A 134 12.47 -0.46 -10.95
CA ASP A 134 13.93 -0.33 -11.03
C ASP A 134 14.63 -0.01 -9.71
N GLU A 135 13.94 0.58 -8.74
CA GLU A 135 14.57 0.98 -7.46
C GLU A 135 14.08 0.18 -6.25
N LEU A 136 12.95 -0.55 -6.36
CA LEU A 136 12.31 -1.24 -5.22
C LEU A 136 12.46 -2.77 -5.27
N GLY A 137 13.03 -3.30 -6.35
CA GLY A 137 13.19 -4.75 -6.56
C GLY A 137 11.88 -5.50 -6.83
N GLY A 138 10.80 -4.80 -7.25
CA GLY A 138 9.48 -5.42 -7.44
C GLY A 138 8.37 -4.49 -7.94
N TYR A 139 7.15 -4.99 -7.98
CA TYR A 139 5.96 -4.17 -8.22
C TYR A 139 5.49 -3.51 -6.94
N ALA A 140 5.25 -2.20 -7.00
CA ALA A 140 4.67 -1.42 -5.91
C ALA A 140 3.17 -1.19 -6.16
N LEU A 141 2.33 -1.69 -5.27
CA LEU A 141 0.92 -1.31 -5.19
C LEU A 141 0.78 -0.21 -4.16
N VAL A 142 0.12 0.88 -4.56
CA VAL A 142 -0.11 2.04 -3.70
C VAL A 142 -1.60 2.26 -3.57
N THR A 143 -2.06 2.38 -2.32
CA THR A 143 -3.41 2.75 -1.97
C THR A 143 -3.35 4.03 -1.14
N SER A 144 -4.24 4.97 -1.38
CA SER A 144 -4.41 6.15 -0.53
C SER A 144 -5.86 6.29 -0.09
N SER A 145 -6.06 6.71 1.14
CA SER A 145 -7.38 6.94 1.74
C SER A 145 -7.30 8.15 2.67
N ALA A 146 -8.44 8.62 3.16
CA ALA A 146 -8.52 9.75 4.08
C ALA A 146 -9.61 9.53 5.11
N PHE A 147 -9.38 9.98 6.34
CA PHE A 147 -10.38 9.92 7.41
C PHE A 147 -10.30 11.12 8.34
N VAL A 148 -11.31 11.27 9.18
CA VAL A 148 -11.35 12.22 10.30
C VAL A 148 -11.68 11.42 11.55
N ASN A 149 -10.98 11.65 12.65
CA ASN A 149 -11.29 11.00 13.93
C ASN A 149 -12.63 11.49 14.46
N GLU A 150 -13.49 10.54 14.85
CA GLU A 150 -14.75 10.86 15.51
C GLU A 150 -14.49 11.34 16.96
N PRO A 151 -15.26 12.32 17.46
CA PRO A 151 -15.22 12.65 18.88
C PRO A 151 -15.71 11.46 19.70
N SER A 152 -14.98 11.15 20.78
CA SER A 152 -15.31 10.11 21.76
C SER A 152 -16.46 10.50 22.67
#